data_AF-A0A7K3Y4F5-F1
#
_entry.id   AF-A0A7K3Y4F5-F1
#
_cell.length_a   1.000
_cell.length_b   1.000
_cell.length_c   1.000
_cell.angle_alpha   90.00
_cell.angle_beta   90.00
_cell.angle_gamma   90.00
#
_symmetry.space_group_name_H-M   'P 1'
#
loop_
_entity.id
_entity.type
_entity.pdbx_description
1 polymer ?
#
loop_
_entity_poly.entity_id
_entity_poly.type
_entity_poly.pdbx_seq_one_letter_code
_entity_poly.pdbx_strand_id
1 'polypeptide(L)'
;MLQKPRGTRDFLPDEMERRRLIEQRMREAARRWGYREVCTPDFEHLELFTMKSGEGIIQEMYTFEDKGGRQMTLRPEVTAAVLRMYVNEGKVLPKPIRWCYIADCFRYERPQKGRYRQFWQFGIELIGADTA
;
A
#
# COMPACT_ATOMS: atom_id res chain seq x y z
N MET A 1 -6.43 22.21 -22.50
CA MET A 1 -7.06 21.72 -21.25
C MET A 1 -6.22 20.55 -20.74
N LEU A 2 -5.81 20.57 -19.48
CA LEU A 2 -5.00 19.48 -18.91
C LEU A 2 -5.88 18.25 -18.67
N GLN A 3 -5.32 17.06 -18.84
CA GLN A 3 -6.00 15.78 -18.66
C GLN A 3 -5.29 14.96 -17.58
N LYS A 4 -6.03 14.08 -16.90
CA LYS A 4 -5.43 13.18 -15.92
C LYS A 4 -4.45 12.20 -16.57
N PRO A 5 -3.46 11.69 -15.82
CA PRO A 5 -2.56 10.66 -16.31
C PRO A 5 -3.30 9.38 -16.74
N ARG A 6 -2.79 8.69 -17.77
CA ARG A 6 -3.36 7.42 -18.21
C ARG A 6 -3.26 6.37 -17.09
N GLY A 7 -4.37 5.70 -16.82
CA GLY A 7 -4.44 4.65 -15.79
C GLY A 7 -4.79 5.16 -14.40
N THR A 8 -5.11 6.43 -14.21
CA THR A 8 -5.65 7.00 -12.95
C THR A 8 -7.14 7.34 -13.07
N ARG A 9 -7.77 7.63 -11.93
CA ARG A 9 -9.21 7.91 -11.83
C ARG A 9 -9.47 9.11 -10.94
N ASP A 10 -10.37 9.96 -11.40
CA ASP A 10 -11.02 10.99 -10.58
C ASP A 10 -12.35 10.40 -10.13
N PHE A 11 -12.76 10.70 -8.90
CA PHE A 11 -14.04 10.27 -8.33
C PHE A 11 -14.81 11.51 -7.90
N LEU A 12 -16.05 11.61 -8.35
CA LEU A 12 -16.96 12.67 -7.94
C LEU A 12 -17.54 12.39 -6.54
N PRO A 13 -18.18 13.37 -5.88
CA PRO A 13 -18.70 13.23 -4.53
C PRO A 13 -19.52 11.95 -4.29
N ASP A 14 -20.50 11.64 -5.13
CA ASP A 14 -21.34 10.44 -5.01
C ASP A 14 -20.54 9.13 -5.06
N GLU A 15 -19.49 9.08 -5.89
CA GLU A 15 -18.60 7.92 -5.99
C GLU A 15 -17.73 7.80 -4.73
N MET A 16 -17.25 8.93 -4.21
CA MET A 16 -16.49 8.98 -2.98
C MET A 16 -17.31 8.59 -1.76
N GLU A 17 -18.59 8.99 -1.68
CA GLU A 17 -19.49 8.57 -0.60
C GLU A 17 -19.68 7.05 -0.58
N ARG A 18 -19.98 6.45 -1.74
CA ARG A 18 -20.11 4.99 -1.87
C ARG A 18 -18.81 4.27 -1.50
N ARG A 19 -17.68 4.83 -1.91
CA ARG A 19 -16.36 4.28 -1.58
C ARG A 19 -16.08 4.35 -0.07
N ARG A 20 -16.33 5.49 0.57
CA ARG A 20 -16.14 5.66 2.02
C ARG A 20 -17.02 4.71 2.82
N LEU A 21 -18.24 4.46 2.37
CA LEU A 21 -19.10 3.44 2.97
C LEU A 21 -18.46 2.05 2.94
N ILE A 22 -17.92 1.62 1.80
CA ILE A 22 -17.24 0.32 1.67
C ILE A 22 -15.99 0.26 2.56
N GLU A 23 -15.15 1.29 2.52
CA GLU A 23 -13.94 1.37 3.35
C GLU A 23 -14.28 1.32 4.85
N GLN A 24 -15.35 2.00 5.28
CA GLN A 24 -15.84 1.93 6.66
C GLN A 24 -16.23 0.51 7.04
N ARG A 25 -16.98 -0.21 6.19
CA ARG A 25 -17.36 -1.61 6.45
C ARG A 25 -16.14 -2.53 6.55
N MET A 26 -15.13 -2.32 5.72
CA MET A 26 -13.86 -3.06 5.80
C MET A 26 -13.14 -2.80 7.13
N ARG A 27 -13.04 -1.53 7.57
CA ARG A 27 -12.47 -1.17 8.88
C ARG A 27 -13.24 -1.78 10.04
N GLU A 28 -14.58 -1.71 10.01
CA GLU A 28 -15.45 -2.31 11.03
C GLU A 28 -15.25 -3.83 11.10
N ALA A 29 -15.13 -4.50 9.96
CA ALA A 29 -14.85 -5.93 9.92
C ALA A 29 -13.49 -6.25 10.56
N ALA A 30 -12.42 -5.55 10.17
CA ALA A 30 -11.08 -5.75 10.73
C ALA A 30 -11.05 -5.53 12.25
N ARG A 31 -11.69 -4.45 12.71
CA ARG A 31 -11.74 -4.06 14.13
C ARG A 31 -12.42 -5.12 14.99
N ARG A 32 -13.47 -5.79 14.50
CA ARG A 32 -14.13 -6.91 15.20
C ARG A 32 -13.19 -8.10 15.45
N TRP A 33 -12.13 -8.23 14.66
CA TRP A 33 -11.08 -9.24 14.81
C TRP A 33 -9.82 -8.71 15.53
N GLY A 34 -9.91 -7.54 16.18
CA GLY A 34 -8.81 -6.95 16.94
C GLY A 34 -7.73 -6.27 16.10
N TYR A 35 -7.93 -6.12 14.78
CA TYR A 35 -7.00 -5.39 13.93
C TYR A 35 -7.12 -3.88 14.15
N ARG A 36 -5.98 -3.19 14.16
CA ARG A 36 -5.89 -1.73 14.26
C ARG A 36 -5.20 -1.15 13.03
N GLU A 37 -5.73 -0.04 12.54
CA GLU A 37 -5.24 0.60 11.32
C GLU A 37 -3.87 1.25 11.54
N VAL A 38 -2.97 1.04 10.58
CA VAL A 38 -1.65 1.67 10.49
C VAL A 38 -1.49 2.33 9.12
N CYS A 39 -0.55 3.27 9.01
CA CYS A 39 -0.26 3.97 7.76
C CYS A 39 1.25 4.06 7.56
N THR A 40 1.69 3.87 6.32
CA THR A 40 3.08 3.98 5.90
C THR A 40 3.19 5.04 4.78
N PRO A 41 4.40 5.58 4.51
CA PRO A 41 4.61 6.49 3.39
C PRO A 41 4.17 5.90 2.04
N ASP A 42 3.75 6.76 1.10
CA ASP A 42 3.41 6.35 -0.27
C ASP A 42 4.63 6.00 -1.13
N PHE A 43 5.82 6.48 -0.74
CA PHE A 43 7.09 6.16 -1.37
C PHE A 43 8.10 5.62 -0.36
N GLU A 44 8.93 4.69 -0.79
CA GLU A 44 9.97 4.04 0.00
C GLU A 44 11.26 3.97 -0.82
N HIS A 45 12.38 3.64 -0.18
CA HIS A 45 13.60 3.30 -0.92
C HIS A 45 13.33 2.13 -1.87
N LEU A 46 13.84 2.21 -3.10
CA LEU A 46 13.66 1.17 -4.12
C LEU A 46 14.07 -0.23 -3.62
N GLU A 47 15.14 -0.28 -2.82
CA GLU A 47 15.68 -1.51 -2.24
C GLU A 47 14.65 -2.33 -1.45
N LEU A 48 13.67 -1.66 -0.83
CA LEU A 48 12.65 -2.32 -0.02
C LEU A 48 11.88 -3.38 -0.81
N PHE A 49 11.60 -3.11 -2.08
CA PHE A 49 10.80 -3.98 -2.94
C PHE A 49 11.63 -4.90 -3.83
N THR A 50 12.89 -4.54 -4.12
CA THR A 50 13.77 -5.36 -4.97
C THR A 50 14.51 -6.45 -4.18
N MET A 51 14.73 -6.27 -2.87
CA MET A 51 15.46 -7.23 -2.02
C MET A 51 14.97 -8.69 -2.13
N LYS A 52 13.65 -8.92 -2.24
CA LYS A 52 13.07 -10.27 -2.37
C LYS A 52 12.61 -10.63 -3.78
N SER A 53 12.16 -9.64 -4.55
CA SER A 53 11.50 -9.85 -5.84
C SER A 53 12.46 -9.79 -7.03
N GLY A 54 13.71 -9.39 -6.79
CA GLY A 54 14.72 -9.17 -7.84
C GLY A 54 14.47 -7.89 -8.64
N GLU A 55 15.37 -7.59 -9.58
CA GLU A 55 15.32 -6.35 -10.37
C GLU A 55 14.24 -6.36 -11.47
N GLY A 56 13.69 -7.52 -11.83
CA GLY A 56 12.67 -7.64 -12.87
C GLY A 56 11.38 -6.86 -12.58
N ILE A 57 11.06 -6.66 -11.30
CA ILE A 57 9.88 -5.90 -10.87
C ILE A 57 10.03 -4.38 -11.08
N ILE A 58 11.25 -3.88 -11.27
CA ILE A 58 11.53 -2.43 -11.40
C ILE A 58 10.76 -1.83 -12.59
N GLN A 59 10.59 -2.59 -13.68
CA GLN A 59 9.86 -2.14 -14.86
C GLN A 59 8.37 -1.88 -14.61
N GLU A 60 7.82 -2.48 -13.56
CA GLU A 60 6.43 -2.33 -13.14
C GLU A 60 6.27 -1.32 -11.99
N MET A 61 7.35 -0.68 -11.54
CA MET A 61 7.36 0.27 -10.43
C MET A 61 7.52 1.72 -10.92
N TYR A 62 6.97 2.64 -10.14
CA TYR A 62 7.16 4.08 -10.36
C TYR A 62 8.40 4.56 -9.60
N THR A 63 9.57 4.25 -10.16
CA THR A 63 10.89 4.60 -9.60
C THR A 63 11.31 6.01 -10.03
N PHE A 64 11.91 6.77 -9.12
CA PHE A 64 12.45 8.10 -9.36
C PHE A 64 13.64 8.38 -8.46
N GLU A 65 14.50 9.30 -8.89
CA GLU A 65 15.57 9.84 -8.04
C GLU A 65 15.05 11.07 -7.28
N ASP A 66 15.27 11.10 -5.97
CA ASP A 66 14.93 12.28 -5.17
C ASP A 66 15.99 13.40 -5.31
N LYS A 67 15.74 14.56 -4.71
CA LYS A 67 16.68 15.69 -4.77
C LYS A 67 18.06 15.42 -4.12
N GLY A 68 18.18 14.35 -3.35
CA GLY A 68 19.43 13.92 -2.71
C GLY A 68 20.16 12.81 -3.46
N GLY A 69 19.71 12.44 -4.67
CA GLY A 69 20.33 11.38 -5.46
C GLY A 69 19.94 9.96 -5.02
N ARG A 70 18.90 9.81 -4.20
CA ARG A 70 18.47 8.49 -3.69
C ARG A 70 17.42 7.88 -4.60
N GLN A 71 17.55 6.59 -4.88
CA GLN A 71 16.56 5.83 -5.64
C GLN A 71 15.34 5.52 -4.78
N MET A 72 14.23 6.13 -5.13
CA MET A 72 12.94 6.00 -4.47
C MET A 72 11.93 5.35 -5.41
N THR A 73 10.86 4.78 -4.86
CA THR A 73 9.72 4.34 -5.67
C THR A 73 8.42 4.58 -4.94
N LEU A 74 7.35 4.88 -5.68
CA LEU A 74 6.00 4.74 -5.15
C LEU A 74 5.73 3.27 -4.83
N ARG A 75 5.04 2.98 -3.74
CA ARG A 75 4.79 1.62 -3.27
C ARG A 75 3.88 0.84 -4.23
N PRO A 76 4.29 -0.35 -4.73
CA PRO A 76 3.44 -1.20 -5.58
C PRO A 76 2.49 -2.11 -4.78
N GLU A 77 2.75 -2.22 -3.48
CA GLU A 77 2.01 -2.99 -2.47
C GLU A 77 2.34 -2.41 -1.07
N VAL A 78 1.72 -2.90 -0.01
CA VAL A 78 1.77 -2.27 1.32
C VAL A 78 2.48 -3.14 2.37
N THR A 79 2.55 -4.45 2.18
CA THR A 79 3.12 -5.41 3.12
C THR A 79 4.59 -5.12 3.40
N ALA A 80 5.44 -4.87 2.39
CA ALA A 80 6.86 -4.59 2.64
C ALA A 80 7.06 -3.31 3.47
N ALA A 81 6.26 -2.27 3.20
CA ALA A 81 6.28 -1.02 3.98
C ALA A 81 5.81 -1.24 5.42
N VAL A 82 4.78 -2.06 5.64
CA VAL A 82 4.30 -2.40 7.00
C VAL A 82 5.33 -3.25 7.75
N LEU A 83 5.99 -4.20 7.09
CA LEU A 83 7.05 -4.98 7.72
C LEU A 83 8.28 -4.13 8.05
N ARG A 84 8.65 -3.17 7.19
CA ARG A 84 9.69 -2.16 7.52
C ARG A 84 9.28 -1.34 8.74
N MET A 85 8.03 -0.90 8.82
CA MET A 85 7.51 -0.20 10.00
C MET A 85 7.54 -1.09 11.24
N TYR A 86 7.15 -2.37 11.15
CA TYR A 86 7.26 -3.31 12.25
C TYR A 86 8.71 -3.46 12.72
N VAL A 87 9.66 -3.58 11.80
CA VAL A 87 11.09 -3.74 12.12
C VAL A 87 11.64 -2.52 12.87
N ASN A 88 11.19 -1.32 12.51
CA ASN A 88 11.70 -0.08 13.10
C ASN A 88 10.99 0.31 14.40
N GLU A 89 9.66 0.22 14.42
CA GLU A 89 8.83 0.78 15.49
C GLU A 89 8.08 -0.29 16.28
N GLY A 90 7.79 -1.45 15.66
CA GLY A 90 6.84 -2.43 16.17
C GLY A 90 7.44 -3.63 16.91
N LYS A 91 8.76 -3.87 16.83
CA LYS A 91 9.39 -5.10 17.36
C LYS A 91 9.12 -5.34 18.84
N VAL A 92 9.07 -4.27 19.63
CA VAL A 92 8.86 -4.27 21.10
C VAL A 92 7.40 -4.44 21.50
N LEU A 93 6.45 -4.35 20.55
CA LEU A 93 5.03 -4.48 20.86
C LEU A 93 4.68 -5.93 21.24
N PRO A 94 3.69 -6.12 22.14
CA PRO A 94 3.14 -7.43 22.45
C PRO A 94 2.62 -8.14 21.20
N LYS A 95 2.87 -9.45 21.13
CA LYS A 95 2.48 -10.30 20.00
C LYS A 95 1.30 -11.21 20.39
N PRO A 96 0.47 -11.65 19.42
CA PRO A 96 0.53 -11.31 18.00
C PRO A 96 0.05 -9.89 17.72
N ILE A 97 0.71 -9.22 16.77
CA ILE A 97 0.30 -7.90 16.28
C ILE A 97 -0.73 -8.08 15.17
N ARG A 98 -1.84 -7.36 15.26
CA ARG A 98 -2.92 -7.34 14.27
C ARG A 98 -3.04 -5.94 13.67
N TRP A 99 -2.44 -5.73 12.51
CA TRP A 99 -2.49 -4.45 11.81
C TRP A 99 -3.30 -4.54 10.53
N CYS A 100 -4.02 -3.47 10.20
CA CYS A 100 -4.71 -3.35 8.91
C CYS A 100 -4.38 -2.00 8.26
N TYR A 101 -4.69 -1.86 6.99
CA TYR A 101 -4.48 -0.61 6.25
C TYR A 101 -5.48 -0.47 5.10
N ILE A 102 -5.77 0.77 4.72
CA ILE A 102 -6.36 1.15 3.43
C ILE A 102 -5.42 2.17 2.80
N ALA A 103 -4.81 1.82 1.68
CA ALA A 103 -3.69 2.57 1.12
C ALA A 103 -3.72 2.62 -0.41
N ASP A 104 -3.20 3.72 -0.96
CA ASP A 104 -2.89 3.88 -2.36
C ASP A 104 -1.67 3.04 -2.75
N CYS A 105 -1.73 2.39 -3.92
CA CYS A 105 -0.64 1.63 -4.50
C CYS A 105 -0.49 1.99 -5.98
N PHE A 106 0.75 1.86 -6.48
CA PHE A 106 1.14 2.36 -7.78
C PHE A 106 1.90 1.29 -8.57
N ARG A 107 1.42 0.95 -9.77
CA ARG A 107 2.10 0.01 -10.66
C ARG A 107 2.14 0.54 -12.07
N TYR A 108 3.31 0.51 -12.70
CA TYR A 108 3.53 0.93 -14.08
C TYR A 108 3.06 -0.14 -15.08
N GLU A 109 1.80 -0.58 -14.93
CA GLU A 109 1.21 -1.59 -15.79
C GLU A 109 0.48 -0.97 -16.99
N ARG A 110 0.28 -1.76 -18.05
CA ARG A 110 -0.63 -1.40 -19.15
C ARG A 110 -2.07 -1.43 -18.62
N PRO A 111 -2.81 -0.31 -18.60
CA PRO A 111 -4.16 -0.31 -18.06
C PRO A 111 -5.08 -1.26 -18.83
N GLN A 112 -5.83 -2.06 -18.09
CA GLN A 112 -6.84 -3.01 -18.56
C GLN A 112 -8.08 -2.92 -17.65
N LYS A 113 -9.17 -3.61 -17.99
CA LYS A 113 -10.35 -3.66 -17.11
C LYS A 113 -9.94 -4.16 -15.72
N GLY A 114 -10.15 -3.34 -14.69
CA GLY A 114 -9.76 -3.66 -13.31
C GLY A 114 -8.28 -3.46 -12.96
N ARG A 115 -7.42 -3.10 -13.93
CA ARG A 115 -5.99 -2.82 -13.71
C ARG A 115 -5.71 -1.35 -13.97
N TYR A 116 -5.35 -0.64 -12.90
CA TYR A 116 -5.06 0.80 -12.91
C TYR A 116 -3.61 1.02 -12.48
N ARG A 117 -3.05 2.16 -12.86
CA ARG A 117 -1.70 2.56 -12.45
C ARG A 117 -1.65 3.11 -11.03
N GLN A 118 -2.76 3.68 -10.58
CA GLN A 118 -3.03 3.99 -9.17
C GLN A 118 -4.30 3.25 -8.76
N PHE A 119 -4.21 2.49 -7.68
CA PHE A 119 -5.31 1.71 -7.13
C PHE A 119 -5.21 1.69 -5.61
N TRP A 120 -6.20 1.07 -4.96
CA TRP A 120 -6.27 0.99 -3.50
C TRP A 120 -6.27 -0.44 -3.04
N GLN A 121 -5.58 -0.69 -1.93
CA GLN A 121 -5.59 -1.97 -1.25
C GLN A 121 -6.10 -1.78 0.17
N PHE A 122 -7.02 -2.66 0.56
CA PHE A 122 -7.24 -2.98 1.95
C PHE A 122 -6.48 -4.27 2.25
N GLY A 123 -5.70 -4.28 3.32
CA GLY A 123 -4.95 -5.46 3.73
C GLY A 123 -4.84 -5.57 5.24
N ILE A 124 -4.43 -6.75 5.68
CA ILE A 124 -4.21 -7.09 7.08
C ILE A 124 -2.88 -7.82 7.21
N GLU A 125 -2.16 -7.55 8.29
CA GLU A 125 -0.91 -8.20 8.65
C GLU A 125 -1.06 -8.79 10.06
N LEU A 126 -0.90 -10.12 10.16
CA LEU A 126 -0.79 -10.83 11.43
C LEU A 126 0.68 -11.17 11.66
N ILE A 127 1.31 -10.52 12.64
CA ILE A 127 2.76 -10.61 12.85
C ILE A 127 3.04 -11.27 14.20
N GLY A 128 3.86 -12.31 14.19
CA GLY A 128 4.29 -13.01 15.40
C GLY A 128 3.22 -13.91 16.03
N ALA A 129 2.35 -14.52 15.20
CA ALA A 129 1.46 -15.59 15.64
C ALA A 129 2.14 -16.95 15.38
N ASP A 130 2.11 -17.83 16.39
CA ASP A 130 2.73 -19.17 16.30
C ASP A 130 1.86 -20.19 15.54
N THR A 131 0.59 -19.87 15.33
CA THR A 131 -0.35 -20.62 14.49
C THR A 131 -1.26 -19.63 13.74
N ALA A 132 -1.56 -19.95 12.48
CA ALA A 132 -2.46 -19.19 11.60
C ALA A 132 -3.89 -19.72 11.67
#